data_AF-A0A9J6H6V8-F1
#
_entry.id   AF-A0A9J6H6V8-F1
#
_cell.length_a   1.000
_cell.length_b   1.000
_cell.length_c   1.000
_cell.angle_alpha   90.00
_cell.angle_beta   90.00
_cell.angle_gamma   90.00
#
_symmetry.space_group_name_H-M   'P 1'
#
loop_
_entity.id
_entity.type
_entity.pdbx_description
1 polymer ?
#
loop_
_entity_poly.entity_id
_entity_poly.type
_entity_poly.pdbx_seq_one_letter_code
_entity_poly.pdbx_strand_id
1 'polypeptide(L)'
;MGISASDAESLIARSCEAAMRAREESRRPSVLVAGSVGSYGAALSDFSEYTVRGEFLPLRETHPTARPRGECLATVMSACHAADSSGQICAVGANCLPSRIARGDIREDRAVAHSLRRLSEHPGSPLAAYVSDWMKLNVGLIGGCCRTGPDDIRDIAGVMKRGDVEP
;
A
#
# COMPACT_ATOMS: atom_id res chain seq x y z
N MET A 1 -0.81 -12.85 -23.58
CA MET A 1 -0.57 -13.86 -22.52
C MET A 1 -1.11 -15.19 -23.03
N GLY A 2 -0.34 -16.28 -22.92
CA GLY A 2 -0.68 -17.57 -23.54
C GLY A 2 -1.70 -18.43 -22.77
N ILE A 3 -2.67 -17.82 -22.09
CA ILE A 3 -3.74 -18.52 -21.35
C ILE A 3 -5.10 -17.98 -21.77
N SER A 4 -6.15 -18.80 -21.66
CA SER A 4 -7.51 -18.37 -21.94
C SER A 4 -8.07 -17.47 -20.83
N ALA A 5 -9.15 -16.73 -21.13
CA ALA A 5 -9.86 -15.96 -20.11
C ALA A 5 -10.41 -16.85 -18.98
N SER A 6 -10.96 -18.02 -19.32
CA SER A 6 -11.45 -19.00 -18.35
C SER A 6 -10.32 -19.51 -17.44
N ASP A 7 -9.12 -19.74 -17.98
CA ASP A 7 -7.98 -20.17 -17.16
C ASP A 7 -7.53 -19.05 -16.21
N ALA A 8 -7.53 -17.80 -16.69
CA ALA A 8 -7.21 -16.64 -15.85
C ALA A 8 -8.22 -16.48 -14.71
N GLU A 9 -9.52 -16.58 -14.99
CA GLU A 9 -10.58 -16.55 -13.98
C GLU A 9 -10.43 -17.65 -12.94
N SER A 10 -10.11 -18.88 -13.39
CA SER A 10 -9.86 -20.02 -12.49
C SER A 10 -8.65 -19.77 -11.57
N LEU A 11 -7.57 -19.18 -12.09
CA LEU A 11 -6.41 -18.83 -11.27
C LEU A 11 -6.72 -17.74 -10.24
N ILE A 12 -7.51 -16.73 -10.63
CA ILE A 12 -7.98 -15.68 -9.71
C ILE A 12 -8.83 -16.30 -8.60
N ALA A 13 -9.80 -17.16 -8.94
CA ALA A 13 -10.65 -17.84 -7.96
C ALA A 13 -9.82 -18.67 -6.96
N ARG A 14 -8.87 -19.47 -7.46
CA ARG A 14 -7.96 -20.26 -6.62
C ARG A 14 -7.10 -19.41 -5.69
N SER A 15 -6.71 -18.20 -6.10
CA SER A 15 -5.98 -17.28 -5.24
C SER A 15 -6.83 -16.81 -4.05
N CYS A 16 -8.11 -16.52 -4.29
CA CYS A 16 -9.06 -16.16 -3.25
C CYS A 16 -9.32 -17.33 -2.30
N GLU A 17 -9.53 -18.54 -2.83
CA GLU A 17 -9.72 -19.76 -2.03
C GLU A 17 -8.54 -20.04 -1.10
N ALA A 18 -7.31 -19.88 -1.58
CA ALA A 18 -6.11 -20.06 -0.77
C ALA A 18 -6.06 -19.05 0.39
N ALA A 19 -6.37 -17.77 0.13
CA ALA A 19 -6.41 -16.74 1.16
C ALA A 19 -7.52 -16.99 2.20
N MET A 20 -8.70 -17.43 1.76
CA MET A 20 -9.82 -17.77 2.64
C MET A 20 -9.49 -18.96 3.54
N ARG A 21 -8.87 -20.01 2.99
CA ARG A 21 -8.41 -21.16 3.77
C ARG A 21 -7.38 -20.76 4.83
N ALA A 22 -6.40 -19.94 4.46
CA ALA A 22 -5.39 -19.45 5.41
C ALA A 22 -6.03 -18.63 6.56
N ARG A 23 -7.08 -17.86 6.27
CA ARG A 23 -7.87 -17.16 7.30
C ARG A 23 -8.54 -18.16 8.24
N GLU A 24 -9.20 -19.19 7.72
CA GLU A 24 -9.86 -20.23 8.53
C GLU A 24 -8.86 -20.96 9.43
N GLU A 25 -7.73 -21.39 8.87
CA GLU A 25 -6.64 -22.08 9.58
C GLU A 25 -6.03 -21.21 10.69
N SER A 26 -5.98 -19.89 10.49
CA SER A 26 -5.49 -18.96 11.50
C SER A 26 -6.36 -18.89 12.76
N ARG A 27 -7.63 -19.31 12.68
CA ARG A 27 -8.64 -19.22 13.75
C ARG A 27 -8.82 -17.79 14.31
N ARG A 28 -8.56 -16.77 13.50
CA ARG A 28 -8.70 -15.36 13.86
C ARG A 28 -9.87 -14.73 13.08
N PRO A 29 -11.09 -14.69 13.65
CA PRO A 29 -12.27 -14.25 12.91
C PRO A 29 -12.19 -12.79 12.45
N SER A 30 -11.40 -11.97 13.13
CA SER A 30 -11.14 -10.55 12.81
C SER A 30 -10.19 -10.33 11.64
N VAL A 31 -9.51 -11.35 11.12
CA VAL A 31 -8.70 -11.24 9.90
C VAL A 31 -9.63 -11.10 8.70
N LEU A 32 -9.35 -10.14 7.83
CA LEU A 32 -10.07 -9.91 6.58
C LEU A 32 -9.26 -10.42 5.39
N VAL A 33 -9.94 -10.77 4.30
CA VAL A 33 -9.34 -11.08 2.99
C VAL A 33 -9.76 -10.00 2.01
N ALA A 34 -8.79 -9.38 1.35
CA ALA A 34 -9.02 -8.36 0.33
C ALA A 34 -8.55 -8.86 -1.03
N GLY A 35 -9.40 -8.75 -2.05
CA GLY A 35 -9.04 -9.05 -3.43
C GLY A 35 -8.15 -7.94 -4.00
N SER A 36 -6.98 -8.29 -4.53
CA SER A 36 -6.09 -7.33 -5.17
C SER A 36 -6.50 -7.09 -6.61
N VAL A 37 -6.75 -5.83 -6.98
CA VAL A 37 -6.95 -5.39 -8.38
C VAL A 37 -5.80 -4.46 -8.74
N GLY A 38 -4.95 -4.90 -9.67
CA GLY A 38 -3.82 -4.11 -10.17
C GLY A 38 -4.26 -3.04 -11.18
N SER A 39 -3.42 -2.04 -11.40
CA SER A 39 -3.63 -1.06 -12.46
C SER A 39 -3.45 -1.68 -13.84
N TYR A 40 -4.01 -1.05 -14.87
CA TYR A 40 -3.77 -1.46 -16.27
C TYR A 40 -2.28 -1.39 -16.63
N GLY A 41 -1.52 -0.43 -16.09
CA GLY A 41 -0.08 -0.32 -16.33
C GLY A 41 0.70 -1.56 -15.89
N ALA A 42 0.30 -2.20 -14.78
CA ALA A 42 0.92 -3.46 -14.36
C ALA A 42 0.70 -4.59 -15.39
N ALA A 43 -0.44 -4.59 -16.09
CA ALA A 43 -0.71 -5.57 -17.15
C ALA A 43 0.15 -5.33 -18.40
N LEU A 44 0.57 -4.09 -18.66
CA LEU A 44 1.46 -3.73 -19.77
C LEU A 44 2.91 -4.19 -19.54
N SER A 45 3.30 -4.40 -18.28
CA SER A 45 4.65 -4.88 -17.92
C SER A 45 5.79 -3.95 -18.39
N ASP A 46 5.54 -2.65 -18.47
CA ASP A 46 6.45 -1.63 -18.98
C ASP A 46 6.75 -0.52 -17.96
N PHE A 47 6.44 -0.77 -16.68
CA PHE A 47 6.54 0.16 -15.55
C PHE A 47 5.58 1.36 -15.61
N SER A 48 4.60 1.35 -16.52
CA SER A 48 3.63 2.43 -16.63
C SER A 48 2.74 2.58 -15.38
N GLU A 49 2.69 1.57 -14.50
CA GLU A 49 2.04 1.67 -13.18
C GLU A 49 2.70 2.69 -12.24
N TYR A 50 3.91 3.14 -12.55
CA TYR A 50 4.63 4.21 -11.84
C TYR A 50 4.76 5.50 -12.65
N THR A 51 4.02 5.62 -13.76
CA THR A 51 4.06 6.79 -14.65
C THR A 51 2.71 7.46 -14.73
N VAL A 52 2.71 8.79 -14.80
CA VAL A 52 1.50 9.58 -15.03
C VAL A 52 1.83 10.57 -16.15
N ARG A 53 1.01 10.60 -17.20
CA ARG A 53 1.16 11.52 -18.38
C ARG A 53 2.46 11.38 -19.18
N GLY A 54 3.06 10.19 -19.24
CA GLY A 54 4.22 9.94 -20.10
C GLY A 54 5.58 10.40 -19.56
N GLU A 55 5.64 10.91 -18.32
CA GLU A 55 6.92 11.11 -17.62
C GLU A 55 7.25 9.87 -16.78
N PHE A 56 8.37 9.22 -17.09
CA PHE A 56 8.92 8.11 -16.32
C PHE A 56 9.54 8.63 -15.02
N LEU A 57 9.09 8.13 -13.87
CA LEU A 57 9.77 8.31 -12.59
C LEU A 57 10.53 7.01 -12.27
N PRO A 58 11.82 6.89 -12.67
CA PRO A 58 12.58 5.69 -12.33
C PRO A 58 12.63 5.52 -10.81
N LEU A 59 12.04 4.43 -10.32
CA LEU A 59 12.24 3.92 -8.95
C LEU A 59 13.71 3.59 -8.65
N ARG A 60 14.60 3.57 -9.66
CA ARG A 60 16.00 3.19 -9.54
C ARG A 60 16.99 4.33 -9.31
N GLU A 61 16.65 5.59 -9.56
CA GLU A 61 17.62 6.70 -9.50
C GLU A 61 17.05 8.03 -8.99
N THR A 62 16.08 8.00 -8.07
CA THR A 62 15.77 9.23 -7.31
C THR A 62 16.77 9.36 -6.17
N HIS A 63 17.69 10.32 -6.34
CA HIS A 63 18.56 10.87 -5.30
C HIS A 63 17.77 11.02 -3.99
N PRO A 64 18.33 10.77 -2.79
CA PRO A 64 17.63 10.88 -1.49
C PRO A 64 17.05 12.27 -1.17
N THR A 65 17.28 13.24 -2.05
CA THR A 65 16.78 14.63 -1.96
C THR A 65 15.82 15.00 -3.09
N ALA A 66 15.52 14.09 -4.03
CA ALA A 66 14.57 14.33 -5.10
C ALA A 66 13.17 14.50 -4.49
N ARG A 67 12.58 15.69 -4.61
CA ARG A 67 11.18 15.90 -4.22
C ARG A 67 10.30 14.94 -5.03
N PRO A 68 9.32 14.27 -4.41
CA PRO A 68 8.32 13.54 -5.17
C PRO A 68 7.70 14.49 -6.19
N ARG A 69 7.89 14.22 -7.49
CA ARG A 69 7.06 14.84 -8.52
C ARG A 69 5.74 14.06 -8.50
N GLY A 70 4.70 14.66 -7.96
CA GLY A 70 3.38 14.05 -7.81
C GLY A 70 2.45 14.99 -7.06
N GLU A 71 1.14 14.79 -7.24
CA GLU A 71 0.12 15.48 -6.46
C GLU A 71 0.23 15.09 -4.97
N CYS A 72 -0.13 16.00 -4.07
CA CYS A 72 -0.18 15.71 -2.65
C CYS A 72 -1.13 14.53 -2.40
N LEU A 73 -0.76 13.59 -1.52
CA LEU A 73 -1.60 12.44 -1.21
C LEU A 73 -3.01 12.85 -0.78
N ALA A 74 -3.15 13.93 -0.02
CA ALA A 74 -4.45 14.49 0.37
C ALA A 74 -5.28 14.94 -0.85
N THR A 75 -4.65 15.55 -1.85
CA THR A 75 -5.32 15.95 -3.10
C THR A 75 -5.83 14.73 -3.86
N VAL A 76 -5.01 13.68 -3.95
CA VAL A 76 -5.39 12.43 -4.61
C VAL A 76 -6.54 11.75 -3.85
N MET A 77 -6.47 11.68 -2.53
CA MET A 77 -7.53 11.09 -1.69
C MET A 77 -8.85 11.85 -1.85
N SER A 78 -8.82 13.18 -1.79
CA SER A 78 -9.99 14.02 -2.04
C SER A 78 -10.58 13.82 -3.43
N ALA A 79 -9.74 13.66 -4.47
CA ALA A 79 -10.20 13.38 -5.83
C ALA A 79 -10.84 11.99 -5.94
N CYS A 80 -10.28 10.96 -5.28
CA CYS A 80 -10.88 9.63 -5.22
C CYS A 80 -12.26 9.65 -4.56
N HIS A 81 -12.42 10.37 -3.45
CA HIS A 81 -13.71 10.52 -2.78
C HIS A 81 -14.72 11.31 -3.62
N ALA A 82 -14.30 12.40 -4.28
CA ALA A 82 -15.17 13.16 -5.17
C ALA A 82 -15.62 12.35 -6.41
N ALA A 83 -14.79 11.42 -6.88
CA ALA A 83 -15.10 10.53 -7.99
C ALA A 83 -15.95 9.31 -7.57
N ASP A 84 -16.12 9.05 -6.27
CA ASP A 84 -16.89 7.91 -5.77
C ASP A 84 -18.41 8.15 -5.89
N SER A 85 -18.94 7.99 -7.09
CA SER A 85 -20.39 8.03 -7.33
C SER A 85 -21.15 6.88 -6.67
N SER A 86 -20.46 5.81 -6.26
CA SER A 86 -21.07 4.61 -5.69
C SER A 86 -21.24 4.68 -4.17
N GLY A 87 -20.46 5.53 -3.50
CA GLY A 87 -20.36 5.58 -2.04
C GLY A 87 -19.73 4.32 -1.41
N GLN A 88 -19.10 3.46 -2.21
CA GLN A 88 -18.53 2.19 -1.76
C GLN A 88 -17.05 2.29 -1.37
N ILE A 89 -16.38 3.43 -1.62
CA ILE A 89 -14.98 3.64 -1.20
C ILE A 89 -14.94 3.86 0.31
N CYS A 90 -14.46 2.85 1.04
CA CYS A 90 -14.35 2.89 2.49
C CYS A 90 -13.01 3.47 2.99
N ALA A 91 -11.95 3.47 2.16
CA ALA A 91 -10.64 4.01 2.48
C ALA A 91 -9.84 4.31 1.21
N VAL A 92 -8.97 5.34 1.25
CA VAL A 92 -8.04 5.70 0.16
C VAL A 92 -6.63 5.80 0.72
N GLY A 93 -5.62 5.53 -0.09
CA GLY A 93 -4.27 5.44 0.40
C GLY A 93 -3.19 5.40 -0.66
N ALA A 94 -1.98 5.08 -0.21
CA ALA A 94 -0.83 4.89 -1.08
C ALA A 94 -0.15 3.55 -0.82
N ASN A 95 0.29 2.87 -1.88
CA ASN A 95 1.09 1.66 -1.81
C ASN A 95 2.33 1.73 -2.70
N CYS A 96 3.32 0.89 -2.40
CA CYS A 96 4.53 0.73 -3.22
C CYS A 96 5.36 2.01 -3.43
N LEU A 97 5.37 2.89 -2.43
CA LEU A 97 6.18 4.12 -2.38
C LEU A 97 7.36 3.99 -1.37
N PRO A 98 8.41 4.82 -1.50
CA PRO A 98 9.34 5.12 -0.42
C PRO A 98 8.65 5.51 0.89
N SER A 99 9.14 5.01 2.02
CA SER A 99 8.51 5.19 3.34
C SER A 99 8.45 6.67 3.80
N ARG A 100 9.33 7.55 3.28
CA ARG A 100 9.26 9.00 3.57
C ARG A 100 8.07 9.71 2.92
N ILE A 101 7.57 9.22 1.78
CA ILE A 101 6.54 9.93 0.99
C ILE A 101 5.18 9.96 1.70
N ALA A 102 4.96 9.12 2.71
CA ALA A 102 3.79 9.14 3.57
C ALA A 102 3.89 10.14 4.75
N ARG A 103 4.61 11.27 4.58
CA ARG A 103 4.70 12.39 5.55
C ARG A 103 3.96 13.66 5.09
N GLY A 104 2.94 13.51 4.25
CA GLY A 104 2.03 14.61 3.89
C GLY A 104 0.87 14.71 4.88
N ASP A 105 0.26 15.89 5.00
CA ASP A 105 -0.94 16.17 5.80
C ASP A 105 -2.12 15.29 5.36
N ILE A 106 -2.20 14.07 5.89
CA ILE A 106 -3.39 13.24 5.79
C ILE A 106 -4.35 13.76 6.88
N ARG A 107 -5.35 14.54 6.47
CA ARG A 107 -6.37 15.12 7.36
C ARG A 107 -7.68 14.34 7.39
N GLU A 108 -7.69 13.14 6.80
CA GLU A 108 -8.91 12.37 6.57
C GLU A 108 -8.95 11.14 7.49
N ASP A 109 -10.12 10.86 8.07
CA ASP A 109 -10.32 9.85 9.12
C ASP A 109 -10.12 8.38 8.67
N ARG A 110 -9.78 8.13 7.39
CA ARG A 110 -9.79 6.78 6.78
C ARG A 110 -8.71 6.56 5.72
N ALA A 111 -7.48 6.98 6.00
CA ALA A 111 -6.36 6.75 5.10
C ALA A 111 -5.71 5.36 5.25
N VAL A 112 -5.20 4.82 4.14
CA VAL A 112 -4.41 3.58 4.04
C VAL A 112 -2.97 3.90 3.64
N ALA A 113 -1.98 3.29 4.30
CA ALA A 113 -0.58 3.41 3.89
C ALA A 113 0.11 2.05 3.83
N HIS A 114 0.66 1.72 2.66
CA HIS A 114 1.54 0.58 2.44
C HIS A 114 2.84 1.08 1.82
N SER A 115 4.00 0.68 2.33
CA SER A 115 5.29 1.17 1.77
C SER A 115 6.25 0.05 1.38
N LEU A 116 7.25 0.41 0.56
CA LEU A 116 8.34 -0.49 0.17
C LEU A 116 9.44 -0.49 1.24
N ARG A 117 9.82 -1.68 1.72
CA ARG A 117 10.87 -1.86 2.75
C ARG A 117 12.21 -1.21 2.42
N ARG A 118 12.59 -1.12 1.13
CA ARG A 118 13.97 -0.76 0.70
C ARG A 118 14.12 0.64 0.10
N LEU A 119 13.07 1.44 0.09
CA LEU A 119 13.16 2.88 -0.19
C LEU A 119 12.94 3.70 1.10
N SER A 120 13.11 3.08 2.28
CA SER A 120 13.53 3.80 3.48
C SER A 120 14.87 4.44 3.15
N GLU A 121 14.93 5.77 3.18
CA GLU A 121 16.15 6.53 2.86
C GLU A 121 17.33 6.27 3.80
N HIS A 122 17.06 5.60 4.92
CA HIS A 122 18.09 5.06 5.79
C HIS A 122 18.29 3.59 5.42
N PRO A 123 19.41 3.23 4.75
CA PRO A 123 19.80 1.84 4.63
C PRO A 123 19.88 1.24 6.04
N GLY A 124 18.95 0.33 6.36
CA GLY A 124 18.92 -0.38 7.63
C GLY A 124 17.82 0.00 8.62
N SER A 125 17.06 1.10 8.42
CA SER A 125 15.91 1.38 9.30
C SER A 125 14.75 0.43 8.99
N PRO A 126 14.17 -0.24 10.01
CA PRO A 126 13.04 -1.13 9.81
C PRO A 126 11.79 -0.35 9.41
N LEU A 127 10.91 -0.97 8.62
CA LEU A 127 9.63 -0.38 8.21
C LEU A 127 8.78 0.10 9.41
N ALA A 128 8.86 -0.64 10.53
CA ALA A 128 8.17 -0.31 11.76
C ALA A 128 8.54 1.08 12.34
N ALA A 129 9.71 1.64 12.01
CA ALA A 129 10.16 2.95 12.50
C ALA A 129 9.28 4.12 12.02
N TYR A 130 8.51 3.94 10.93
CA TYR A 130 7.64 4.98 10.37
C TYR A 130 6.17 4.84 10.82
N VAL A 131 5.82 3.75 11.51
CA VAL A 131 4.42 3.42 11.84
C VAL A 131 3.81 4.45 12.79
N SER A 132 4.54 4.90 13.81
CA SER A 132 4.05 5.92 14.75
C SER A 132 3.74 7.24 14.06
N ASP A 133 4.56 7.67 13.10
CA ASP A 133 4.31 8.89 12.31
C ASP A 133 3.02 8.75 11.49
N TRP A 134 2.79 7.59 10.87
CA TRP A 134 1.55 7.36 10.10
C TRP A 134 0.32 7.29 11.00
N MET A 135 0.44 6.73 12.21
CA MET A 135 -0.65 6.72 13.18
C MET A 135 -1.03 8.14 13.64
N LYS A 136 -0.04 9.05 13.82
CA LYS A 136 -0.30 10.48 14.09
C LYS A 136 -1.06 11.19 12.97
N LEU A 137 -1.01 10.63 11.76
CA LEU A 137 -1.71 11.11 10.57
C LEU A 137 -3.04 10.37 10.34
N ASN A 138 -3.60 9.72 11.36
CA ASN A 138 -4.86 8.97 11.30
C ASN A 138 -4.90 7.83 10.25
N VAL A 139 -3.75 7.27 9.88
CA VAL A 139 -3.71 6.08 9.02
C VAL A 139 -4.15 4.84 9.81
N GLY A 140 -5.26 4.22 9.40
CA GLY A 140 -5.85 3.07 10.08
C GLY A 140 -5.43 1.71 9.51
N LEU A 141 -4.93 1.67 8.28
CA LEU A 141 -4.50 0.45 7.59
C LEU A 141 -3.03 0.57 7.19
N ILE A 142 -2.16 -0.18 7.87
CA ILE A 142 -0.70 -0.12 7.72
C ILE A 142 -0.16 -1.50 7.36
N GLY A 143 0.73 -1.56 6.37
CA GLY A 143 1.42 -2.80 5.98
C GLY A 143 2.61 -2.54 5.07
N GLY A 144 2.99 -3.55 4.28
CA GLY A 144 4.09 -3.42 3.32
C GLY A 144 3.75 -3.89 1.92
N CYS A 145 4.52 -3.40 0.94
CA CYS A 145 4.51 -3.84 -0.46
C CYS A 145 5.81 -4.61 -0.75
N CYS A 146 6.53 -4.35 -1.85
CA CYS A 146 7.65 -5.17 -2.28
C CYS A 146 8.76 -5.26 -1.22
N ARG A 147 9.31 -6.47 -1.09
CA ARG A 147 10.43 -6.84 -0.20
C ARG A 147 10.09 -6.79 1.29
N THR A 148 8.81 -6.74 1.65
CA THR A 148 8.32 -6.90 3.02
C THR A 148 8.09 -8.39 3.33
N GLY A 149 8.55 -8.86 4.48
CA GLY A 149 8.33 -10.23 4.96
C GLY A 149 7.46 -10.31 6.23
N PRO A 150 7.15 -11.53 6.72
CA PRO A 150 6.35 -11.72 7.93
C PRO A 150 6.94 -11.08 9.19
N ASP A 151 8.26 -11.01 9.31
CA ASP A 151 8.91 -10.36 10.45
C ASP A 151 8.67 -8.85 10.47
N ASP A 152 8.72 -8.18 9.31
CA ASP A 152 8.37 -6.76 9.21
C ASP A 152 6.90 -6.53 9.63
N ILE A 153 5.98 -7.42 9.23
CA ILE A 153 4.57 -7.35 9.64
C ILE A 153 4.41 -7.55 11.15
N ARG A 154 5.21 -8.43 11.76
CA ARG A 154 5.23 -8.64 13.21
C ARG A 154 5.68 -7.37 13.94
N ASP A 155 6.71 -6.70 13.44
CA ASP A 155 7.24 -5.47 14.04
C ASP A 155 6.22 -4.32 13.92
N ILE A 156 5.59 -4.15 12.75
CA ILE A 156 4.51 -3.16 12.54
C ILE A 156 3.37 -3.42 13.53
N ALA A 157 2.88 -4.66 13.60
CA ALA A 157 1.81 -5.02 14.52
C ALA A 157 2.20 -4.79 15.99
N GLY A 158 3.48 -4.95 16.33
CA GLY A 158 4.04 -4.61 17.64
C GLY A 158 3.90 -3.13 17.97
N VAL A 159 4.29 -2.24 17.06
CA VAL A 159 4.16 -0.78 17.24
C VAL A 159 2.69 -0.37 17.37
N MET A 160 1.83 -0.85 16.48
CA MET A 160 0.40 -0.51 16.49
C MET A 160 -0.30 -0.93 17.79
N LYS A 161 0.09 -2.07 18.38
CA LYS A 161 -0.49 -2.58 19.65
C LYS A 161 -0.05 -1.79 20.87
N ARG A 162 1.19 -1.31 20.90
CA ARG A 162 1.69 -0.51 22.02
C ARG A 162 1.06 0.88 22.05
N GLY A 163 0.59 1.36 20.88
CA GLY A 163 0.05 2.70 20.77
C GLY A 163 1.09 3.77 21.08
N ASP A 164 2.36 3.49 20.74
CA ASP A 164 3.51 4.39 20.94
C ASP A 164 3.38 5.62 20.04
N VAL A 165 2.40 6.46 20.35
CA VAL A 165 2.22 7.79 19.82
C VAL A 165 2.83 8.72 20.87
N GLU A 166 4.16 8.86 20.85
CA GLU A 166 4.81 9.87 21.68
C GLU A 166 4.20 11.25 21.33
N PRO A 167 3.74 12.03 22.32
CA PRO A 167 3.03 13.29 22.09
C PRO A 167 3.84 14.31 21.27
#